data_AF-A0A6M0C2A6-F1
#
_entry.id   AF-A0A6M0C2A6-F1
#
_cell.length_a   1.000
_cell.length_b   1.000
_cell.length_c   1.000
_cell.angle_alpha   90.00
_cell.angle_beta   90.00
_cell.angle_gamma   90.00
#
_symmetry.space_group_name_H-M   'P 1'
#
loop_
_entity.id
_entity.type
_entity.pdbx_description
1 polymer ?
#
loop_
_entity_poly.entity_id
_entity_poly.type
_entity_poly.pdbx_seq_one_letter_code
_entity_poly.pdbx_strand_id
1 'polypeptide(L)'
;MDLEMVLNELSLKTPAADIQTAKQLMSELIQTLFAATESGVKWKLRTQENFYSVELAPDYSVGSWSNDKDVSQEYIIFFYS
;
A
#
# COMPACT_ATOMS: atom_id res chain seq x y z
N MET A 1 -17.04 -16.89 9.96
CA MET A 1 -16.42 -15.64 10.45
C MET A 1 -15.65 -15.09 9.27
N ASP A 2 -15.90 -13.85 8.88
CA ASP A 2 -15.24 -13.24 7.74
C ASP A 2 -13.94 -12.59 8.21
N LEU A 3 -12.84 -12.75 7.48
CA LEU A 3 -11.54 -12.17 7.85
C LEU A 3 -11.27 -10.96 6.94
N GLU A 4 -11.04 -9.81 7.57
CA GLU A 4 -10.79 -8.55 6.87
C GLU A 4 -9.39 -8.04 7.17
N MET A 5 -8.75 -7.42 6.16
CA MET A 5 -7.49 -6.71 6.35
C MET A 5 -7.78 -5.26 6.72
N VAL A 6 -7.17 -4.79 7.80
CA VAL A 6 -7.26 -3.41 8.26
C VAL A 6 -5.85 -2.87 8.41
N LEU A 7 -5.57 -1.75 7.75
CA LEU A 7 -4.35 -1.02 8.01
C LEU A 7 -4.55 -0.25 9.31
N ASN A 8 -3.63 -0.42 10.27
CA ASN A 8 -3.64 0.42 11.46
C ASN A 8 -2.86 1.70 11.19
N GLU A 9 -3.56 2.82 11.01
CA GLU A 9 -2.93 4.11 10.70
C GLU A 9 -2.04 4.62 11.85
N LEU A 10 -2.28 4.19 13.10
CA LEU A 10 -1.40 4.51 14.23
C LEU A 10 -0.04 3.82 14.12
N SER A 11 0.09 2.82 13.25
CA SER A 11 1.36 2.14 12.95
C SER A 11 2.11 2.79 11.79
N LEU A 12 1.55 3.82 11.14
CA LEU A 12 2.25 4.55 10.10
C LEU A 12 3.46 5.26 10.70
N LYS A 13 4.64 4.97 10.14
CA LYS A 13 5.87 5.67 10.48
C LYS A 13 5.91 7.01 9.74
N THR A 14 6.88 7.84 10.12
CA THR A 14 7.24 9.02 9.33
C THR A 14 7.49 8.63 7.87
N PRO A 15 7.12 9.47 6.89
CA PRO A 15 7.43 9.25 5.49
C PRO A 15 8.91 8.88 5.29
N ALA A 16 9.18 8.00 4.35
CA ALA A 16 10.53 7.64 3.96
C ALA A 16 11.31 8.87 3.49
N ALA A 17 12.63 8.87 3.71
CA ALA A 17 13.48 10.00 3.38
C ALA A 17 13.58 10.28 1.86
N ASP A 18 13.30 9.26 1.03
CA ASP A 18 13.42 9.33 -0.41
C ASP A 18 12.40 8.41 -1.11
N ILE A 19 12.17 8.68 -2.40
CA ILE A 19 11.19 7.99 -3.23
C ILE A 19 11.55 6.50 -3.43
N GLN A 20 12.84 6.15 -3.49
CA GLN A 20 13.26 4.77 -3.70
C GLN A 20 12.89 3.90 -2.48
N THR A 21 13.15 4.42 -1.28
CA THR A 21 12.75 3.77 -0.03
C THR A 21 11.21 3.67 0.08
N ALA A 22 10.48 4.71 -0.32
CA ALA A 22 9.01 4.67 -0.39
C ALA A 22 8.49 3.57 -1.33
N LYS A 23 9.06 3.44 -2.53
CA LYS A 23 8.72 2.38 -3.51
C LYS A 23 8.97 0.98 -2.94
N GLN A 24 10.08 0.81 -2.22
CA GLN A 24 10.42 -0.46 -1.57
C GLN A 24 9.39 -0.83 -0.50
N LEU A 25 9.03 0.10 0.38
CA LEU A 25 8.02 -0.12 1.43
C LEU A 25 6.64 -0.48 0.85
N MET A 26 6.23 0.18 -0.23
CA MET A 26 4.98 -0.17 -0.92
C MET A 26 5.02 -1.55 -1.55
N SER A 27 6.16 -1.96 -2.11
CA SER A 27 6.34 -3.30 -2.66
C SER A 27 6.22 -4.36 -1.56
N GLU A 28 6.82 -4.13 -0.39
CA GLU A 28 6.71 -5.01 0.77
C GLU A 28 5.28 -5.08 1.32
N LEU A 29 4.58 -3.95 1.39
CA LEU A 29 3.17 -3.91 1.78
C LEU A 29 2.32 -4.78 0.84
N ILE A 30 2.49 -4.62 -0.47
CA ILE A 30 1.72 -5.39 -1.46
C ILE A 30 2.01 -6.88 -1.39
N GLN A 31 3.28 -7.27 -1.26
CA GLN A 31 3.64 -8.68 -1.06
C GLN A 31 2.99 -9.27 0.21
N THR A 32 2.92 -8.48 1.28
CA THR A 32 2.24 -8.88 2.52
C THR A 32 0.74 -9.09 2.30
N LEU A 33 0.09 -8.18 1.57
CA LEU A 33 -1.32 -8.29 1.22
C LEU A 33 -1.58 -9.52 0.33
N PHE A 34 -0.71 -9.79 -0.65
CA PHE A 34 -0.77 -11.00 -1.47
C PHE A 34 -0.73 -12.26 -0.62
N ALA A 35 0.27 -12.40 0.25
CA ALA A 35 0.41 -13.57 1.12
C ALA A 35 -0.81 -13.76 2.04
N ALA A 36 -1.40 -12.67 2.52
CA ALA A 36 -2.64 -12.72 3.30
C ALA A 36 -3.84 -13.18 2.44
N THR A 37 -3.96 -12.70 1.20
CA THR A 37 -5.03 -13.15 0.29
C THR A 37 -4.90 -14.62 -0.10
N GLU A 38 -3.68 -15.12 -0.32
CA GLU A 38 -3.42 -16.55 -0.54
C GLU A 38 -3.83 -17.41 0.65
N SER A 39 -3.78 -16.84 1.86
CA SER A 39 -4.23 -17.48 3.10
C SER A 39 -5.76 -17.43 3.29
N GLY A 40 -6.52 -16.93 2.31
CA GLY A 40 -7.98 -16.89 2.32
C GLY A 40 -8.58 -15.63 2.92
N VAL A 41 -7.77 -14.60 3.20
CA VAL A 41 -8.26 -13.30 3.67
C VAL A 41 -8.79 -12.49 2.50
N LYS A 42 -9.87 -11.72 2.72
CA LYS A 42 -10.42 -10.87 1.66
C LYS A 42 -9.42 -9.80 1.24
N TRP A 43 -9.32 -9.62 -0.07
CA TRP A 43 -8.56 -8.55 -0.74
C TRP A 43 -9.25 -7.19 -0.59
N LYS A 44 -9.54 -6.76 0.64
CA LYS A 44 -9.98 -5.39 0.90
C LYS A 44 -9.19 -4.87 2.07
N LEU A 45 -8.32 -3.89 1.81
CA LEU A 45 -7.62 -3.17 2.84
C LEU A 45 -8.51 -2.02 3.31
N ARG A 46 -9.03 -2.13 4.53
CA ARG A 46 -9.77 -1.03 5.15
C ARG A 46 -8.80 0.00 5.71
N THR A 47 -9.11 1.26 5.42
CA THR A 47 -8.42 2.43 5.94
C THR A 47 -9.46 3.40 6.50
N GLN A 48 -9.09 4.15 7.52
CA GLN A 48 -9.92 5.16 8.18
C GLN A 48 -10.02 6.43 7.33
N GLU A 49 -8.90 6.84 6.72
CA GLU A 49 -8.82 8.04 5.88
C GLU A 49 -8.48 7.69 4.43
N ASN A 50 -8.46 8.71 3.57
CA ASN A 50 -8.09 8.53 2.18
C ASN A 50 -6.64 8.04 2.06
N PHE A 51 -6.47 6.74 1.85
CA PHE A 51 -5.16 6.11 1.74
C PHE A 51 -4.32 6.69 0.60
N TYR A 52 -4.94 7.15 -0.49
CA TYR A 52 -4.23 7.73 -1.64
C TYR A 52 -3.52 9.05 -1.30
N SER A 53 -3.97 9.77 -0.27
CA SER A 53 -3.31 11.01 0.19
C SER A 53 -2.19 10.76 1.20
N VAL A 54 -1.96 9.51 1.62
CA VAL A 54 -0.86 9.21 2.55
C VAL A 54 0.47 9.51 1.87
N GLU A 55 1.29 10.33 2.51
CA GLU A 55 2.61 10.69 2.05
C GLU A 55 3.61 9.57 2.36
N LEU A 56 4.25 9.03 1.32
CA LEU A 56 5.22 7.94 1.43
C LEU A 56 6.66 8.47 1.52
N ALA A 57 6.94 9.58 0.83
CA ALA A 57 8.17 10.36 0.89
C ALA A 57 7.83 11.83 0.58
N PRO A 58 8.72 12.81 0.84
CA PRO A 58 8.44 14.22 0.57
C PRO A 58 7.92 14.45 -0.86
N ASP A 59 6.74 15.05 -0.97
CA ASP A 59 6.03 15.32 -2.25
C ASP A 59 5.66 14.05 -3.06
N TYR A 60 5.67 12.88 -2.41
CA TYR A 60 5.38 11.59 -3.03
C TYR A 60 4.33 10.81 -2.22
N SER A 61 3.08 10.89 -2.66
CA SER A 61 1.95 10.20 -2.04
C SER A 61 1.75 8.76 -2.57
N VAL A 62 0.90 7.98 -1.90
CA VAL A 62 0.40 6.70 -2.44
C VAL A 62 -0.26 6.89 -3.81
N GLY A 63 -1.03 7.96 -4.01
CA GLY A 63 -1.62 8.29 -5.30
C GLY A 63 -0.58 8.62 -6.37
N SER A 64 0.54 9.25 -5.98
CA SER A 64 1.67 9.47 -6.90
C SER A 64 2.34 8.14 -7.26
N TRP A 65 2.52 7.26 -6.27
CA TRP A 65 3.08 5.92 -6.44
C TRP A 65 2.24 5.03 -7.38
N SER A 66 0.90 5.06 -7.26
CA SER A 66 0.03 4.25 -8.12
C SER A 66 0.02 4.72 -9.59
N ASN A 67 0.46 5.95 -9.85
CA ASN A 67 0.58 6.53 -11.19
C ASN A 67 2.03 6.52 -11.72
N ASP A 68 2.97 6.00 -10.93
CA ASP A 68 4.39 5.98 -11.27
C ASP A 68 4.69 4.90 -12.31
N LYS A 69 5.38 5.29 -13.39
CA LYS A 69 5.68 4.39 -14.51
C LYS A 69 6.74 3.34 -14.16
N ASP A 70 7.52 3.58 -13.11
CA ASP A 70 8.57 2.65 -12.67
C ASP A 70 8.01 1.57 -11.72
N VAL A 71 6.74 1.68 -11.32
CA VAL A 71 6.08 0.70 -10.45
C VAL A 71 5.43 -0.39 -11.30
N SER A 72 5.55 -1.65 -10.86
CA SER A 72 4.96 -2.79 -11.57
C SER A 72 3.45 -2.62 -11.72
N GLN A 73 2.94 -2.79 -12.94
CA GLN A 73 1.51 -2.74 -13.21
C GLN A 73 0.72 -3.82 -12.44
N GLU A 74 1.33 -4.97 -12.17
CA GLU A 74 0.70 -6.02 -11.36
C GLU A 74 0.41 -5.53 -9.93
N TYR A 75 1.33 -4.76 -9.35
CA TYR A 75 1.15 -4.17 -8.02
C TYR A 75 0.05 -3.11 -8.02
N ILE A 76 -0.02 -2.31 -9.09
CA ILE A 76 -1.08 -1.30 -9.26
C ILE A 76 -2.44 -1.97 -9.44
N ILE A 77 -2.55 -2.96 -10.32
CA ILE A 77 -3.79 -3.75 -10.55
C ILE A 77 -4.22 -4.43 -9.25
N PHE A 78 -3.25 -4.97 -8.51
CA PHE A 78 -3.50 -5.56 -7.20
C PHE A 78 -3.99 -4.53 -6.17
N PHE A 79 -3.63 -3.26 -6.32
CA PHE A 79 -4.12 -2.23 -5.41
C PHE A 79 -5.57 -1.80 -5.69
N TYR A 80 -6.09 -2.02 -6.91
CA TYR A 80 -7.40 -1.53 -7.36
C TYR A 80 -8.54 -2.57 -7.44
N SER A 81 -8.27 -3.89 -7.35
CA SER A 81 -9.37 -4.90 -7.41
C SER A 81 -10.00 -5.18 -6.04
#